data_AF-A0A0C2HL61-F1
#
_entry.id   AF-A0A0C2HL61-F1
#
_cell.length_a   1.000
_cell.length_b   1.000
_cell.length_c   1.000
_cell.angle_alpha   90.00
_cell.angle_beta   90.00
_cell.angle_gamma   90.00
#
_symmetry.space_group_name_H-M   'P 1'
#
loop_
_entity.id
_entity.type
_entity.pdbx_description
1 polymer ?
#
loop_
_entity_poly.entity_id
_entity_poly.type
_entity_poly.pdbx_seq_one_letter_code
_entity_poly.pdbx_strand_id
1 'polypeptide(L)'
;MFSDQLFNYTTLAYFVAMVLFIAYIATKNHTVGLVGTLIAWLGWVLNTAAIGVRWNESAQMGMGHAPMTNLYESFVFFAWSILIVYLLMDLKYKARAVGAFVLPVAVFFMAWGQMMPDHSKAIQPLVPALQSNWLTYHVITCFIGYAGFAVAFGASVMYLIKVGREEKSGGGNTPAGGLLAMFPSTKVLDDINYKAIMIGWPMLTLGIVTGAAWANYAWGTYWSWDPKETWSLIIWFIYAAFLHARFTRGWVGRKAAWLSIIGFGATIFCYLGVNLVLSGLHSYGAG
;
A
#
# COMPACT_ATOMS: atom_id res chain seq x y z
N MET A 1 3.19 -16.05 -19.75
CA MET A 1 4.64 -15.81 -19.55
C MET A 1 5.09 -16.46 -18.24
N PHE A 2 6.40 -16.61 -18.01
CA PHE A 2 6.87 -17.19 -16.75
C PHE A 2 6.62 -16.24 -15.57
N SER A 3 6.72 -14.92 -15.82
CA SER A 3 6.33 -13.89 -14.85
C SER A 3 4.88 -14.05 -14.36
N ASP A 4 3.92 -14.31 -15.24
CA ASP A 4 2.51 -14.48 -14.86
C ASP A 4 2.31 -15.65 -13.87
N GLN A 5 3.03 -16.75 -14.08
CA GLN A 5 3.00 -17.88 -13.15
C GLN A 5 3.57 -17.50 -11.78
N LEU A 6 4.68 -16.76 -11.74
CA LEU A 6 5.25 -16.26 -10.50
C LEU A 6 4.32 -15.28 -9.76
N PHE A 7 3.57 -14.43 -10.48
CA PHE A 7 2.58 -13.56 -9.86
C PHE A 7 1.38 -14.32 -9.29
N ASN A 8 0.97 -15.43 -9.91
CA ASN A 8 -0.04 -16.32 -9.35
C ASN A 8 0.44 -16.96 -8.04
N TYR A 9 1.68 -17.50 -8.02
CA TYR A 9 2.27 -18.05 -6.79
C TYR A 9 2.44 -16.99 -5.70
N THR A 10 2.82 -15.77 -6.08
CA THR A 10 2.89 -14.63 -5.17
C THR A 10 1.53 -14.30 -4.56
N THR A 11 0.48 -14.26 -5.38
CA THR A 11 -0.89 -14.01 -4.93
C THR A 11 -1.32 -15.05 -3.91
N LEU A 12 -1.05 -16.33 -4.19
CA LEU A 12 -1.33 -17.41 -3.26
C LEU A 12 -0.53 -17.27 -1.96
N ALA A 13 0.77 -16.97 -2.04
CA ALA A 13 1.62 -16.78 -0.85
C ALA A 13 1.10 -15.64 0.04
N TYR A 14 0.72 -14.50 -0.55
CA TYR A 14 0.13 -13.38 0.19
C TYR A 14 -1.22 -13.75 0.81
N PHE A 15 -2.06 -14.49 0.08
CA PHE A 15 -3.33 -14.98 0.62
C PHE A 15 -3.13 -15.94 1.80
N VAL A 16 -2.21 -16.89 1.67
CA VAL A 16 -1.87 -17.83 2.76
C VAL A 16 -1.31 -17.07 3.97
N ALA A 17 -0.40 -16.11 3.77
CA ALA A 17 0.10 -15.27 4.86
C ALA A 17 -1.02 -14.48 5.55
N MET A 18 -1.97 -13.92 4.79
CA MET A 18 -3.15 -13.24 5.33
C MET A 18 -3.98 -14.17 6.22
N VAL A 19 -4.31 -15.37 5.74
CA VAL A 19 -5.06 -16.37 6.50
C VAL A 19 -4.30 -16.78 7.76
N LEU A 20 -2.98 -16.96 7.67
CA LEU A 20 -2.14 -17.30 8.82
C LEU A 20 -2.10 -16.17 9.87
N PHE A 21 -2.07 -14.90 9.48
CA PHE A 21 -2.17 -13.80 10.46
C PHE A 21 -3.54 -13.71 11.12
N ILE A 22 -4.62 -13.99 10.39
CA ILE A 22 -5.97 -14.08 10.97
C ILE A 22 -6.04 -15.27 11.94
N ALA A 23 -5.54 -16.44 11.52
CA ALA A 23 -5.48 -17.64 12.34
C ALA A 23 -4.58 -17.45 13.57
N TYR A 24 -3.49 -16.68 13.46
CA TYR A 24 -2.63 -16.31 14.58
C TYR A 24 -3.41 -15.53 15.66
N ILE A 25 -4.22 -14.56 15.25
CA ILE A 25 -5.09 -13.81 16.19
C ILE A 25 -6.13 -14.75 16.83
N ALA A 26 -6.71 -15.67 16.06
CA ALA A 26 -7.73 -16.60 16.54
C ALA A 26 -7.19 -17.67 17.51
N THR A 27 -6.06 -18.28 17.16
CA THR A 27 -5.48 -19.42 17.88
C THR A 27 -4.50 -19.02 18.97
N LYS A 28 -4.01 -17.76 18.95
CA LYS A 28 -2.95 -17.25 19.85
C LYS A 28 -1.62 -18.00 19.74
N ASN A 29 -1.44 -18.80 18.69
CA ASN A 29 -0.25 -19.64 18.54
C ASN A 29 0.88 -18.86 17.85
N HIS A 30 1.96 -18.57 18.57
CA HIS A 30 3.10 -17.83 18.04
C HIS A 30 3.79 -18.50 16.84
N THR A 31 3.73 -19.84 16.73
CA THR A 31 4.25 -20.58 15.58
C THR A 31 3.46 -20.25 14.31
N VAL A 32 2.14 -20.15 14.40
CA VAL A 32 1.28 -19.75 13.27
C VAL A 32 1.65 -18.34 12.80
N GLY A 33 1.86 -17.41 13.74
CA GLY A 33 2.31 -16.06 13.42
C GLY A 33 3.70 -16.02 12.78
N LEU A 34 4.64 -16.84 13.25
CA LEU A 34 5.98 -16.96 12.67
C LEU A 34 5.92 -17.52 11.24
N VAL A 35 5.17 -18.60 11.02
CA VAL A 35 4.97 -19.19 9.69
C VAL A 35 4.31 -18.17 8.76
N GLY A 36 3.32 -17.41 9.25
CA GLY A 36 2.70 -16.30 8.51
C GLY A 36 3.73 -15.26 8.05
N THR A 37 4.62 -14.82 8.95
CA THR A 37 5.70 -13.89 8.61
C THR A 37 6.70 -14.50 7.60
N LEU A 38 7.07 -15.77 7.74
CA LEU A 38 7.98 -16.45 6.81
C LEU A 38 7.36 -16.57 5.41
N ILE A 39 6.09 -16.94 5.31
CA ILE A 39 5.36 -17.01 4.04
C ILE A 39 5.20 -15.61 3.43
N ALA A 40 4.99 -14.56 4.23
CA ALA A 40 4.96 -13.19 3.74
C ALA A 40 6.31 -12.75 3.15
N TRP A 41 7.43 -13.06 3.82
CA TRP A 41 8.78 -12.82 3.27
C TRP A 41 9.03 -13.62 1.99
N LEU A 42 8.68 -14.91 1.96
CA LEU A 42 8.79 -15.74 0.77
C LEU A 42 7.97 -15.17 -0.39
N GLY A 43 6.72 -14.80 -0.14
CA GLY A 43 5.86 -14.17 -1.14
C GLY A 43 6.45 -12.86 -1.65
N TRP A 44 7.07 -12.05 -0.79
CA TRP A 44 7.70 -10.80 -1.20
C TRP A 44 8.96 -11.03 -2.06
N VAL A 45 9.79 -12.03 -1.72
CA VAL A 45 10.94 -12.44 -2.54
C VAL A 45 10.46 -12.97 -3.90
N LEU A 46 9.40 -13.79 -3.93
CA LEU A 46 8.80 -14.27 -5.16
C LEU A 46 8.25 -13.12 -6.01
N ASN A 47 7.58 -12.13 -5.41
CA ASN A 47 7.09 -10.96 -6.11
C ASN A 47 8.25 -10.15 -6.72
N THR A 48 9.33 -9.96 -5.96
CA THR A 48 10.55 -9.28 -6.43
C THR A 48 11.16 -10.01 -7.62
N ALA A 49 11.28 -11.33 -7.54
CA ALA A 49 11.76 -12.16 -8.64
C ALA A 49 10.81 -12.08 -9.86
N ALA A 50 9.50 -12.10 -9.65
CA ALA A 50 8.50 -11.99 -10.71
C ALA A 50 8.59 -10.66 -11.47
N ILE A 51 8.75 -9.55 -10.74
CA ILE A 51 9.00 -8.21 -11.31
C ILE A 51 10.30 -8.22 -12.15
N GLY A 52 11.38 -8.81 -11.62
CA GLY A 52 12.66 -8.91 -12.33
C GLY A 52 12.58 -9.76 -13.61
N VAL A 53 11.92 -10.92 -13.54
CA VAL A 53 11.66 -11.79 -14.69
C VAL A 53 10.84 -11.04 -15.75
N ARG A 54 9.79 -10.33 -15.32
CA ARG A 54 8.95 -9.57 -16.25
C ARG A 54 9.69 -8.43 -16.93
N TRP A 55 10.58 -7.75 -16.22
CA TRP A 55 11.47 -6.76 -16.83
C TRP A 55 12.37 -7.40 -17.90
N ASN A 56 12.97 -8.56 -17.60
CA ASN A 56 13.77 -9.29 -18.59
C ASN A 56 12.93 -9.76 -19.80
N GLU A 57 11.71 -10.26 -19.58
CA GLU A 57 10.78 -10.61 -20.67
C GLU A 57 10.45 -9.38 -21.55
N SER A 58 10.22 -8.20 -20.93
CA SER A 58 10.03 -6.93 -21.67
C SER A 58 11.25 -6.57 -22.52
N ALA A 59 12.47 -6.78 -22.00
CA ALA A 59 13.70 -6.56 -22.75
C ALA A 59 13.86 -7.51 -23.94
N GLN A 60 13.53 -8.80 -23.76
CA GLN A 60 13.58 -9.80 -24.83
C GLN A 60 12.58 -9.53 -25.94
N MET A 61 11.45 -8.88 -25.62
CA MET A 61 10.45 -8.45 -26.59
C MET A 61 10.81 -7.11 -27.27
N GLY A 62 11.99 -6.54 -27.01
CA GLY A 62 12.46 -5.29 -27.62
C GLY A 62 11.90 -4.02 -26.99
N MET A 63 11.19 -4.11 -25.86
CA MET A 63 10.57 -2.97 -25.18
C MET A 63 11.43 -2.42 -24.01
N GLY A 64 12.06 -3.31 -23.23
CA GLY A 64 13.15 -2.95 -22.32
C GLY A 64 12.82 -2.08 -21.12
N HIS A 65 11.56 -2.01 -20.68
CA HIS A 65 11.15 -1.15 -19.55
C HIS A 65 10.78 -1.93 -18.29
N ALA A 66 10.87 -1.27 -17.13
CA ALA A 66 10.40 -1.81 -15.86
C ALA A 66 8.86 -2.01 -15.87
N PRO A 67 8.34 -3.08 -15.25
CA PRO A 67 6.91 -3.40 -15.29
C PRO A 67 6.15 -2.56 -14.27
N MET A 68 5.90 -1.29 -14.61
CA MET A 68 5.15 -0.35 -13.78
C MET A 68 4.28 0.60 -14.62
N THR A 69 3.92 0.21 -15.84
CA THR A 69 3.43 1.16 -16.85
C THR A 69 1.94 1.02 -17.14
N ASN A 70 1.35 -0.13 -16.80
CA ASN A 70 -0.07 -0.37 -16.88
C ASN A 70 -0.69 -0.62 -15.49
N LEU A 71 -2.02 -0.73 -15.45
CA LEU A 71 -2.77 -0.91 -14.21
C LEU A 71 -2.47 -2.24 -13.50
N TYR A 72 -2.32 -3.34 -14.26
CA TYR A 72 -1.97 -4.65 -13.71
C TYR A 72 -0.60 -4.60 -13.00
N GLU A 73 0.41 -4.08 -13.69
CA GLU A 73 1.76 -3.92 -13.18
C GLU A 73 1.80 -2.99 -11.96
N SER A 74 0.99 -1.94 -11.99
CA SER A 74 0.81 -1.04 -10.85
C SER A 74 0.20 -1.73 -9.63
N PHE A 75 -0.79 -2.63 -9.79
CA PHE A 75 -1.37 -3.41 -8.68
C PHE A 75 -0.33 -4.33 -8.05
N VAL A 76 0.43 -5.03 -8.88
CA VAL A 76 1.52 -5.91 -8.44
C VAL A 76 2.56 -5.12 -7.65
N PHE A 77 3.01 -3.99 -8.20
CA PHE A 77 4.03 -3.15 -7.55
C PHE A 77 3.50 -2.47 -6.28
N PHE A 78 2.21 -2.11 -6.24
CA PHE A 78 1.60 -1.57 -5.03
C PHE A 78 1.55 -2.61 -3.92
N ALA A 79 1.12 -3.84 -4.23
CA ALA A 79 1.11 -4.93 -3.27
C ALA A 79 2.53 -5.24 -2.76
N TRP A 80 3.54 -5.27 -3.65
CA TRP A 80 4.95 -5.38 -3.27
C TRP A 80 5.38 -4.29 -2.28
N SER A 81 5.00 -3.03 -2.55
CA SER A 81 5.32 -1.88 -1.70
C SER A 81 4.65 -1.97 -0.33
N ILE A 82 3.36 -2.36 -0.27
CA ILE A 82 2.64 -2.57 0.99
C ILE A 82 3.34 -3.64 1.84
N LEU A 83 3.71 -4.77 1.24
CA LEU A 83 4.35 -5.86 1.97
C LEU A 83 5.70 -5.45 2.54
N ILE A 84 6.58 -4.79 1.77
CA ILE A 84 7.90 -4.43 2.31
C ILE A 84 7.77 -3.43 3.47
N VAL A 85 6.91 -2.40 3.34
CA VAL A 85 6.71 -1.43 4.42
C VAL A 85 6.13 -2.14 5.66
N TYR A 86 5.16 -3.03 5.48
CA TYR A 86 4.62 -3.84 6.57
C TYR A 86 5.68 -4.72 7.23
N LEU A 87 6.46 -5.47 6.45
CA LEU A 87 7.47 -6.39 6.97
C LEU A 87 8.56 -5.65 7.73
N LEU A 88 8.99 -4.48 7.27
CA LEU A 88 9.93 -3.61 8.00
C LEU A 88 9.34 -3.13 9.33
N MET A 89 8.05 -2.79 9.35
CA MET A 89 7.35 -2.43 10.60
C MET A 89 7.20 -3.65 11.54
N ASP A 90 6.90 -4.84 11.00
CA ASP A 90 6.81 -6.06 11.80
C ASP A 90 8.17 -6.43 12.41
N LEU A 91 9.27 -6.28 11.68
CA LEU A 91 10.62 -6.51 12.21
C LEU A 91 10.93 -5.57 13.39
N LYS A 92 10.54 -4.30 13.28
CA LYS A 92 10.81 -3.28 14.31
C LYS A 92 9.92 -3.42 15.54
N TYR A 93 8.61 -3.58 15.34
CA TYR A 93 7.61 -3.55 16.41
C TYR A 93 7.19 -4.94 16.91
N LYS A 94 7.53 -6.00 16.17
CA LYS A 94 7.11 -7.39 16.42
C LYS A 94 5.59 -7.52 16.55
N ALA A 95 4.86 -6.66 15.84
CA ALA A 95 3.43 -6.47 15.93
C ALA A 95 2.70 -7.30 14.86
N ARG A 96 2.95 -8.61 14.83
CA ARG A 96 2.49 -9.53 13.76
C ARG A 96 0.99 -9.46 13.49
N ALA A 97 0.19 -9.22 14.52
CA ALA A 97 -1.27 -9.11 14.40
C ALA A 97 -1.69 -8.00 13.41
N VAL A 98 -0.89 -6.93 13.27
CA VAL A 98 -1.16 -5.84 12.31
C VAL A 98 -1.21 -6.37 10.86
N GLY A 99 -0.49 -7.45 10.56
CA GLY A 99 -0.52 -8.11 9.26
C GLY A 99 -1.92 -8.57 8.84
N ALA A 100 -2.77 -8.97 9.80
CA ALA A 100 -4.14 -9.37 9.50
C ALA A 100 -5.02 -8.24 8.96
N PHE A 101 -4.61 -6.98 9.14
CA PHE A 101 -5.33 -5.79 8.67
C PHE A 101 -4.66 -5.13 7.46
N VAL A 102 -3.35 -5.35 7.28
CA VAL A 102 -2.60 -4.78 6.15
C VAL A 102 -2.61 -5.71 4.94
N LEU A 103 -2.36 -7.02 5.13
CA LEU A 103 -2.30 -7.97 4.01
C LEU A 103 -3.59 -8.09 3.19
N PRO A 104 -4.81 -7.97 3.76
CA PRO A 104 -6.02 -7.95 2.94
C PRO A 104 -6.00 -6.88 1.84
N VAL A 105 -5.39 -5.71 2.10
CA VAL A 105 -5.24 -4.65 1.09
C VAL A 105 -4.32 -5.11 -0.04
N ALA A 106 -3.16 -5.69 0.27
CA ALA A 106 -2.23 -6.18 -0.75
C ALA A 106 -2.81 -7.37 -1.54
N VAL A 107 -3.47 -8.31 -0.86
CA VAL A 107 -4.15 -9.45 -1.49
C VAL A 107 -5.26 -8.98 -2.42
N PHE A 108 -6.02 -7.96 -2.02
CA PHE A 108 -7.07 -7.37 -2.86
C PHE A 108 -6.51 -6.88 -4.21
N PHE A 109 -5.41 -6.10 -4.19
CA PHE A 109 -4.78 -5.62 -5.43
C PHE A 109 -4.21 -6.75 -6.28
N MET A 110 -3.53 -7.73 -5.67
CA MET A 110 -3.02 -8.89 -6.40
C MET A 110 -4.14 -9.71 -7.03
N ALA A 111 -5.19 -10.03 -6.25
CA ALA A 111 -6.32 -10.83 -6.71
C ALA A 111 -7.07 -10.11 -7.84
N TRP A 112 -7.31 -8.80 -7.70
CA TRP A 112 -7.91 -8.02 -8.78
C TRP A 112 -7.03 -8.06 -10.03
N GLY A 113 -5.72 -7.85 -9.89
CA GLY A 113 -4.79 -7.96 -11.01
C GLY A 113 -4.87 -9.30 -11.74
N GLN A 114 -4.97 -10.42 -11.02
CA GLN A 114 -5.10 -11.75 -11.64
C GLN A 114 -6.45 -11.96 -12.34
N MET A 115 -7.51 -11.28 -11.89
CA MET A 115 -8.84 -11.34 -12.51
C MET A 115 -8.97 -10.45 -13.76
N MET A 116 -7.96 -9.63 -14.07
CA MET A 116 -7.98 -8.80 -15.28
C MET A 116 -7.87 -9.65 -16.56
N PRO A 117 -8.45 -9.17 -17.68
CA PRO A 117 -8.32 -9.80 -18.98
C PRO A 117 -6.86 -9.96 -19.42
N ASP A 118 -6.57 -10.97 -20.24
CA ASP A 118 -5.21 -11.28 -20.68
C ASP A 118 -4.54 -10.13 -21.44
N HIS A 119 -5.32 -9.34 -22.19
CA HIS A 119 -4.78 -8.17 -22.90
C HIS A 119 -4.24 -7.09 -21.94
N SER A 120 -4.84 -6.94 -20.75
CA SER A 120 -4.39 -5.97 -19.73
C SER A 120 -3.15 -6.46 -18.98
N LYS A 121 -2.91 -7.78 -18.97
CA LYS A 121 -1.74 -8.43 -18.37
C LYS A 121 -0.56 -8.56 -19.34
N ALA A 122 -0.81 -8.39 -20.65
CA ALA A 122 0.24 -8.42 -21.66
C ALA A 122 1.25 -7.27 -21.48
N ILE A 123 2.50 -7.50 -21.86
CA ILE A 123 3.51 -6.44 -21.92
C ILE A 123 3.22 -5.63 -23.19
N GLN A 124 2.92 -4.35 -23.01
CA GLN A 124 2.55 -3.45 -24.09
C GLN A 124 3.65 -2.40 -24.31
N PRO A 125 3.85 -1.93 -25.55
CA PRO A 125 4.83 -0.89 -25.84
C PRO A 125 4.46 0.41 -25.10
N LEU A 126 5.48 1.12 -24.62
CA LEU A 126 5.29 2.40 -23.95
C LEU A 126 4.72 3.42 -24.92
N VAL A 127 3.62 4.08 -24.54
CA VAL A 127 3.19 5.30 -25.23
C VAL A 127 4.27 6.38 -25.07
N PRO A 128 4.45 7.29 -26.06
CA PRO A 128 5.55 8.26 -26.04
C PRO A 128 5.68 9.07 -24.75
N ALA A 129 4.56 9.43 -24.11
CA ALA A 129 4.53 10.15 -22.83
C ALA A 129 5.15 9.37 -21.65
N LEU A 130 5.24 8.04 -21.74
CA LEU A 130 5.79 7.18 -20.68
C LEU A 130 7.30 6.89 -20.85
N GLN A 131 7.92 7.34 -21.95
CA GLN A 131 9.33 7.10 -22.23
C GLN A 131 10.22 8.11 -21.50
N SER A 132 10.27 8.03 -20.17
CA SER A 132 11.11 8.89 -19.34
C SER A 132 11.45 8.26 -17.99
N ASN A 133 12.68 8.43 -17.53
CA ASN A 133 13.10 8.02 -16.18
C ASN A 133 12.35 8.77 -15.07
N TRP A 134 11.82 9.97 -15.37
CA TRP A 134 11.02 10.74 -14.42
C TRP A 134 9.75 10.00 -14.01
N LEU A 135 9.12 9.27 -14.94
CA LEU A 135 7.96 8.43 -14.64
C LEU A 135 8.34 7.34 -13.63
N THR A 136 9.46 6.65 -13.84
CA THR A 136 9.90 5.59 -12.93
C THR A 136 10.12 6.11 -11.51
N TYR A 137 10.81 7.25 -11.37
CA TYR A 137 11.00 7.87 -10.04
C TYR A 137 9.68 8.29 -9.39
N HIS A 138 8.77 8.87 -10.18
CA HIS A 138 7.44 9.25 -9.73
C HIS A 138 6.65 8.04 -9.22
N VAL A 139 6.58 6.98 -10.01
CA VAL A 139 5.82 5.78 -9.69
C VAL A 139 6.37 5.11 -8.42
N ILE A 140 7.69 4.90 -8.33
CA ILE A 140 8.32 4.28 -7.15
C ILE A 140 8.04 5.08 -5.87
N THR A 141 8.28 6.39 -5.90
CA THR A 141 8.10 7.24 -4.72
C THR A 141 6.62 7.35 -4.30
N CYS A 142 5.69 7.46 -5.25
CA CYS A 142 4.26 7.44 -4.98
C CYS A 142 3.80 6.13 -4.32
N PHE A 143 4.18 4.97 -4.86
CA PHE A 143 3.72 3.68 -4.34
C PHE A 143 4.33 3.32 -2.97
N ILE A 144 5.57 3.70 -2.71
CA ILE A 144 6.14 3.60 -1.35
C ILE A 144 5.38 4.53 -0.39
N GLY A 145 5.03 5.73 -0.86
CA GLY A 145 4.16 6.68 -0.16
C GLY A 145 2.84 6.06 0.28
N TYR A 146 2.11 5.54 -0.71
CA TYR A 146 0.81 4.90 -0.52
C TYR A 146 0.89 3.63 0.34
N ALA A 147 1.98 2.88 0.25
CA ALA A 147 2.21 1.72 1.10
C ALA A 147 2.35 2.10 2.58
N GLY A 148 3.05 3.21 2.88
CA GLY A 148 3.07 3.81 4.22
C GLY A 148 1.67 4.13 4.73
N PHE A 149 0.84 4.72 3.88
CA PHE A 149 -0.56 5.04 4.22
C PHE A 149 -1.44 3.80 4.41
N ALA A 150 -1.23 2.74 3.63
CA ALA A 150 -1.93 1.46 3.79
C ALA A 150 -1.59 0.77 5.13
N VAL A 151 -0.31 0.78 5.53
CA VAL A 151 0.11 0.25 6.82
C VAL A 151 -0.46 1.09 7.97
N ALA A 152 -0.44 2.42 7.82
CA ALA A 152 -1.04 3.33 8.78
C ALA A 152 -2.54 3.08 8.94
N PHE A 153 -3.26 2.86 7.84
CA PHE A 153 -4.68 2.49 7.82
C PHE A 153 -4.93 1.17 8.57
N GLY A 154 -4.17 0.11 8.27
CA GLY A 154 -4.33 -1.18 8.95
C GLY A 154 -4.13 -1.08 10.46
N ALA A 155 -3.11 -0.33 10.89
CA ALA A 155 -2.86 -0.05 12.31
C ALA A 155 -4.00 0.78 12.96
N SER A 156 -4.54 1.77 12.25
CA SER A 156 -5.67 2.59 12.73
C SER A 156 -6.97 1.81 12.88
N VAL A 157 -7.29 0.92 11.93
CA VAL A 157 -8.47 0.06 12.02
C VAL A 157 -8.35 -0.85 13.23
N MET A 158 -7.19 -1.50 13.40
CA MET A 158 -6.93 -2.32 14.59
C MET A 158 -7.04 -1.50 15.89
N TYR A 159 -6.48 -0.27 15.91
CA TYR A 159 -6.56 0.63 17.06
C TYR A 159 -8.01 0.91 17.45
N LEU A 160 -8.87 1.29 16.49
CA LEU A 160 -10.26 1.63 16.78
C LEU A 160 -11.07 0.42 17.24
N ILE A 161 -10.81 -0.77 16.67
CA ILE A 161 -11.44 -2.02 17.14
C ILE A 161 -11.04 -2.33 18.58
N LYS A 162 -9.76 -2.14 18.93
CA LYS A 162 -9.26 -2.37 20.28
C LYS A 162 -9.93 -1.44 21.29
N VAL A 163 -9.83 -0.13 21.06
CA VAL A 163 -10.37 0.88 21.99
C VAL A 163 -11.88 0.78 22.09
N GLY A 164 -12.59 0.57 20.97
CA GLY A 164 -14.04 0.43 20.98
C GLY A 164 -14.56 -0.81 21.72
N ARG A 165 -13.74 -1.86 21.84
CA ARG A 165 -14.08 -3.06 22.63
C ARG A 165 -13.69 -2.92 24.10
N GLU A 166 -12.55 -2.30 24.40
CA GLU A 166 -12.13 -2.01 25.78
C GLU A 166 -13.14 -1.08 26.50
N GLU A 167 -13.66 -0.06 25.81
CA GLU A 167 -14.72 0.82 26.36
C GLU A 167 -16.03 0.07 26.63
N LYS A 168 -16.44 -0.83 25.73
CA LYS A 168 -17.66 -1.64 25.88
C LYS A 168 -17.57 -2.66 27.01
N SER A 169 -16.37 -3.10 27.36
CA SER A 169 -16.12 -4.02 28.48
C SER A 169 -16.13 -3.34 29.86
N GLY A 170 -16.46 -2.03 29.95
CA GLY A 170 -16.84 -1.37 31.19
C GLY A 170 -15.69 -0.97 32.12
N GLY A 171 -14.45 -0.82 31.62
CA GLY A 171 -13.31 -0.32 32.40
C GLY A 171 -12.88 -1.18 33.59
N GLY A 172 -13.53 -2.34 33.80
CA GLY A 172 -13.15 -3.31 34.80
C GLY A 172 -11.87 -4.03 34.39
N ASN A 173 -11.03 -4.32 35.39
CA ASN A 173 -9.77 -5.05 35.28
C ASN A 173 -9.93 -6.52 34.81
N THR A 174 -10.99 -6.85 34.07
CA THR A 174 -11.08 -8.08 33.30
C THR A 174 -10.12 -7.94 32.13
N PRO A 175 -9.03 -8.74 32.06
CA PRO A 175 -8.16 -8.71 30.89
C PRO A 175 -9.05 -8.94 29.68
N ALA A 176 -9.03 -8.04 28.69
CA ALA A 176 -9.87 -8.10 27.51
C ALA A 176 -9.78 -9.52 26.91
N GLY A 177 -10.76 -10.36 27.28
CA GLY A 177 -10.63 -11.81 27.16
C GLY A 177 -10.72 -12.22 25.70
N GLY A 178 -9.92 -13.20 25.30
CA GLY A 178 -9.96 -13.73 23.93
C GLY A 178 -9.04 -12.98 22.96
N LEU A 179 -9.57 -12.56 21.82
CA LEU A 179 -8.82 -12.06 20.65
C LEU A 179 -8.08 -10.74 20.89
N LEU A 180 -8.55 -9.92 21.84
CA LEU A 180 -7.97 -8.59 22.11
C LEU A 180 -6.61 -8.66 22.80
N ALA A 181 -6.36 -9.73 23.55
CA ALA A 181 -5.06 -9.99 24.16
C ALA A 181 -3.94 -10.16 23.11
N MET A 182 -4.29 -10.52 21.87
CA MET A 182 -3.32 -10.64 20.77
C MET A 182 -2.98 -9.30 20.12
N PHE A 183 -3.78 -8.26 20.37
CA PHE A 183 -3.56 -6.96 19.75
C PHE A 183 -2.45 -6.22 20.50
N PRO A 184 -1.47 -5.63 19.78
CA PRO A 184 -0.46 -4.77 20.39
C PRO A 184 -1.08 -3.65 21.23
N SER A 185 -0.32 -3.08 22.15
CA SER A 185 -0.81 -1.94 22.93
C SER A 185 -1.24 -0.79 22.02
N THR A 186 -2.23 -0.01 22.46
CA THR A 186 -2.73 1.16 21.71
C THR A 186 -1.60 2.15 21.38
N LYS A 187 -0.61 2.27 22.28
CA LYS A 187 0.62 3.05 22.05
C LYS A 187 1.46 2.51 20.89
N VAL A 188 1.62 1.18 20.76
CA VAL A 188 2.35 0.58 19.64
C VAL A 188 1.60 0.78 18.33
N LEU A 189 0.27 0.64 18.32
CA LEU A 189 -0.54 0.85 17.12
C LEU A 189 -0.50 2.32 16.66
N ASP A 190 -0.56 3.26 17.60
CA ASP A 190 -0.42 4.69 17.33
C ASP A 190 1.00 5.04 16.83
N ASP A 191 2.06 4.41 17.36
CA ASP A 191 3.42 4.63 16.86
C ASP A 191 3.65 4.02 15.47
N ILE A 192 3.13 2.82 15.19
CA ILE A 192 3.15 2.22 13.83
C ILE A 192 2.45 3.16 12.85
N ASN A 193 1.26 3.66 13.22
CA ASN A 193 0.51 4.60 12.40
C ASN A 193 1.31 5.87 12.09
N TYR A 194 1.85 6.52 13.12
CA TYR A 194 2.66 7.73 12.98
C TYR A 194 3.92 7.48 12.13
N LYS A 195 4.67 6.40 12.40
CA LYS A 195 5.90 6.09 11.68
C LYS A 195 5.66 5.67 10.24
N ALA A 196 4.58 4.97 9.95
CA ALA A 196 4.21 4.64 8.58
C ALA A 196 3.84 5.89 7.78
N ILE A 197 3.16 6.88 8.39
CA ILE A 197 2.90 8.19 7.78
C ILE A 197 4.18 9.01 7.61
N MET A 198 5.12 8.94 8.57
CA MET A 198 6.43 9.58 8.44
C MET A 198 7.27 9.03 7.28
N ILE A 199 7.04 7.77 6.88
CA ILE A 199 7.64 7.23 5.64
C ILE A 199 6.82 7.69 4.43
N GLY A 200 5.50 7.59 4.53
CA GLY A 200 4.59 7.84 3.41
C GLY A 200 4.61 9.28 2.90
N TRP A 201 4.58 10.26 3.81
CA TRP A 201 4.43 11.67 3.45
C TRP A 201 5.66 12.27 2.72
N PRO A 202 6.92 12.03 3.14
CA PRO A 202 8.08 12.45 2.36
C PRO A 202 8.13 11.76 0.99
N MET A 203 7.79 10.47 0.92
CA MET A 203 7.76 9.74 -0.35
C MET A 203 6.69 10.26 -1.30
N LEU A 204 5.50 10.60 -0.80
CA LEU A 204 4.48 11.29 -1.59
C LEU A 204 4.95 12.68 -2.05
N THR A 205 5.67 13.42 -1.20
CA THR A 205 6.21 14.73 -1.56
C THR A 205 7.20 14.60 -2.73
N LEU A 206 8.12 13.63 -2.66
CA LEU A 206 9.01 13.32 -3.78
C LEU A 206 8.24 12.86 -5.01
N GLY A 207 7.17 12.10 -4.82
CA GLY A 207 6.24 11.69 -5.88
C GLY A 207 5.63 12.88 -6.60
N ILE A 208 5.12 13.88 -5.87
CA ILE A 208 4.56 15.10 -6.47
C ILE A 208 5.63 15.88 -7.25
N VAL A 209 6.83 16.04 -6.68
CA VAL A 209 7.94 16.76 -7.33
C VAL A 209 8.41 16.06 -8.60
N THR A 210 8.63 14.75 -8.54
CA THR A 210 9.07 13.95 -9.70
C THR A 210 7.95 13.82 -10.74
N GLY A 211 6.68 13.80 -10.28
CA GLY A 211 5.50 13.83 -11.14
C GLY A 211 5.38 15.14 -11.91
N ALA A 212 5.64 16.28 -11.26
CA ALA A 212 5.66 17.58 -11.94
C ALA A 212 6.77 17.65 -13.01
N ALA A 213 7.96 17.10 -12.73
CA ALA A 213 9.03 17.01 -13.71
C ALA A 213 8.65 16.13 -14.92
N TRP A 214 8.03 14.97 -14.65
CA TRP A 214 7.50 14.11 -15.72
C TRP A 214 6.37 14.80 -16.51
N ALA A 215 5.48 15.53 -15.84
CA ALA A 215 4.41 16.28 -16.48
C ALA A 215 4.95 17.32 -17.46
N ASN A 216 5.99 18.06 -17.08
CA ASN A 216 6.60 19.03 -17.99
C ASN A 216 7.22 18.35 -19.22
N TYR A 217 7.80 17.16 -19.05
CA TYR A 217 8.31 16.36 -20.17
C TYR A 217 7.19 15.83 -21.08
N ALA A 218 6.07 15.38 -20.51
CA ALA A 218 4.99 14.74 -21.25
C ALA A 218 4.05 15.73 -21.96
N TRP A 219 3.69 16.84 -21.30
CA TRP A 219 2.68 17.79 -21.78
C TRP A 219 3.13 19.26 -21.72
N GLY A 220 4.41 19.54 -21.44
CA GLY A 220 4.97 20.89 -21.51
C GLY A 220 4.64 21.81 -20.31
N THR A 221 3.90 21.32 -19.31
CA THR A 221 3.59 22.04 -18.07
C THR A 221 3.88 21.20 -16.83
N TYR A 222 4.35 21.82 -15.75
CA TYR A 222 4.64 21.14 -14.48
C TYR A 222 3.37 20.79 -13.68
N TRP A 223 2.28 21.50 -13.94
CA TRP A 223 1.01 21.32 -13.24
C TRP A 223 -0.12 21.82 -14.14
N SER A 224 -1.21 21.07 -14.15
CA SER A 224 -2.37 21.27 -15.02
C SER A 224 -3.71 21.24 -14.25
N TRP A 225 -3.69 21.04 -12.93
CA TRP A 225 -4.88 20.84 -12.09
C TRP A 225 -5.74 19.67 -12.55
N ASP A 226 -5.11 18.65 -13.14
CA ASP A 226 -5.84 17.44 -13.48
C ASP A 226 -6.37 16.76 -12.21
N PRO A 227 -7.36 15.86 -12.32
CA PRO A 227 -7.90 15.19 -11.16
C PRO A 227 -6.83 14.45 -10.33
N LYS A 228 -5.82 13.80 -10.93
CA LYS A 228 -4.79 13.10 -10.14
C LYS A 228 -3.88 14.07 -9.39
N GLU A 229 -3.40 15.10 -10.06
CA GLU A 229 -2.64 16.19 -9.46
C GLU A 229 -3.42 16.80 -8.27
N THR A 230 -4.69 17.16 -8.49
CA THR A 230 -5.54 17.76 -7.45
C THR A 230 -5.72 16.83 -6.24
N TRP A 231 -6.04 15.55 -6.48
CA TRP A 231 -6.21 14.58 -5.39
C TRP A 231 -4.91 14.26 -4.67
N SER A 232 -3.76 14.29 -5.37
CA SER A 232 -2.46 14.13 -4.73
C SER A 232 -2.18 15.26 -3.72
N LEU A 233 -2.57 16.50 -4.03
CA LEU A 233 -2.48 17.63 -3.09
C LEU A 233 -3.44 17.46 -1.90
N ILE A 234 -4.68 17.00 -2.15
CA ILE A 234 -5.64 16.73 -1.06
C ILE A 234 -5.05 15.72 -0.07
N ILE A 235 -4.50 14.61 -0.57
CA ILE A 235 -3.85 13.59 0.25
C ILE A 235 -2.66 14.20 1.02
N TRP A 236 -1.83 14.97 0.32
CA TRP A 236 -0.68 15.63 0.93
C TRP A 236 -1.11 16.53 2.09
N PHE A 237 -2.16 17.33 1.94
CA PHE A 237 -2.69 18.19 3.00
C PHE A 237 -3.32 17.41 4.15
N ILE A 238 -4.02 16.30 3.89
CA ILE A 238 -4.56 15.44 4.95
C ILE A 238 -3.42 14.90 5.84
N TYR A 239 -2.37 14.36 5.24
CA TYR A 239 -1.24 13.81 5.98
C TYR A 239 -0.31 14.88 6.55
N ALA A 240 -0.20 16.05 5.91
CA ALA A 240 0.46 17.23 6.50
C ALA A 240 -0.29 17.71 7.74
N ALA A 241 -1.62 17.80 7.69
CA ALA A 241 -2.46 18.14 8.84
C ALA A 241 -2.34 17.10 9.95
N PHE A 242 -2.25 15.81 9.60
CA PHE A 242 -1.97 14.73 10.55
C PHE A 242 -0.65 14.97 11.28
N LEU A 243 0.45 15.14 10.54
CA LEU A 243 1.78 15.35 11.12
C LEU A 243 1.83 16.65 11.91
N HIS A 244 1.28 17.73 11.39
CA HIS A 244 1.21 19.02 12.05
C HIS A 244 0.44 18.94 13.37
N ALA A 245 -0.73 18.30 13.40
CA ALA A 245 -1.51 18.10 14.61
C ALA A 245 -0.79 17.20 15.62
N ARG A 246 -0.02 16.21 15.14
CA ARG A 246 0.83 15.37 15.99
C ARG A 246 1.92 16.18 16.69
N PHE A 247 2.64 17.03 15.95
CA PHE A 247 3.73 17.84 16.50
C PHE A 247 3.28 19.02 17.35
N THR A 248 2.22 19.74 16.92
CA THR A 248 1.79 20.98 17.58
C THR A 248 0.80 20.76 18.72
N ARG A 249 -0.10 19.78 18.57
CA ARG A 249 -1.21 19.54 19.51
C ARG A 249 -1.14 18.17 20.18
N GLY A 250 -0.08 17.40 19.93
CA GLY A 250 0.08 16.07 20.53
C GLY A 250 -1.04 15.10 20.16
N TRP A 251 -1.64 15.22 18.97
CA TRP A 251 -2.76 14.35 18.57
C TRP A 251 -2.35 12.88 18.56
N VAL A 252 -2.98 12.11 19.44
CA VAL A 252 -2.79 10.66 19.56
C VAL A 252 -4.13 9.94 19.57
N GLY A 253 -4.11 8.66 19.24
CA GLY A 253 -5.25 7.77 19.44
C GLY A 253 -6.39 7.95 18.44
N ARG A 254 -7.65 8.05 18.92
CA ARG A 254 -8.86 8.00 18.08
C ARG A 254 -8.88 9.05 16.96
N LYS A 255 -8.48 10.29 17.26
CA LYS A 255 -8.47 11.40 16.28
C LYS A 255 -7.44 11.14 15.17
N ALA A 256 -6.24 10.72 15.56
CA ALA A 256 -5.19 10.33 14.63
C ALA A 256 -5.64 9.14 13.76
N ALA A 257 -6.19 8.09 14.37
CA ALA A 257 -6.65 6.91 13.65
C ALA A 257 -7.70 7.22 12.57
N TRP A 258 -8.70 8.04 12.88
CA TRP A 258 -9.70 8.45 11.89
C TRP A 258 -9.11 9.28 10.75
N LEU A 259 -8.20 10.20 11.06
CA LEU A 259 -7.55 11.02 10.04
C LEU A 259 -6.71 10.17 9.08
N SER A 260 -6.03 9.13 9.59
CA SER A 260 -5.31 8.17 8.74
C SER A 260 -6.23 7.33 7.86
N ILE A 261 -7.39 6.91 8.38
CA ILE A 261 -8.39 6.15 7.61
C ILE A 261 -8.96 7.01 6.48
N ILE A 262 -9.32 8.26 6.77
CA ILE A 262 -9.80 9.21 5.77
C ILE A 262 -8.72 9.50 4.72
N GLY A 263 -7.47 9.71 5.15
CA GLY A 263 -6.34 9.92 4.24
C GLY A 263 -6.09 8.72 3.32
N PHE A 264 -6.25 7.50 3.81
CA PHE A 264 -6.10 6.31 2.99
C PHE A 264 -7.29 6.15 2.03
N GLY A 265 -8.51 6.47 2.45
CA GLY A 265 -9.66 6.54 1.55
C GLY A 265 -9.44 7.53 0.40
N ALA A 266 -8.91 8.73 0.69
CA ALA A 266 -8.52 9.69 -0.33
C ALA A 266 -7.39 9.16 -1.24
N THR A 267 -6.44 8.41 -0.67
CA THR A 267 -5.35 7.75 -1.43
C THR A 267 -5.90 6.73 -2.43
N ILE A 268 -6.82 5.87 -2.01
CA ILE A 268 -7.47 4.91 -2.89
C ILE A 268 -8.33 5.61 -3.95
N PHE A 269 -9.00 6.69 -3.59
CA PHE A 269 -9.76 7.48 -4.57
C PHE A 269 -8.85 8.14 -5.62
N CYS A 270 -7.72 8.73 -5.21
CA CYS A 270 -6.73 9.27 -6.15
C CYS A 270 -6.16 8.20 -7.06
N TYR A 271 -5.86 7.02 -6.51
CA TYR A 271 -5.23 5.94 -7.26
C TYR A 271 -6.20 5.22 -8.22
N LEU A 272 -7.36 4.79 -7.72
CA LEU A 272 -8.34 4.03 -8.48
C LEU A 272 -9.51 4.90 -8.97
N GLY A 273 -10.09 5.69 -8.07
CA GLY A 273 -11.28 6.49 -8.34
C GLY A 273 -11.08 7.45 -9.50
N VAL A 274 -9.94 8.14 -9.56
CA VAL A 274 -9.64 9.05 -10.67
C VAL A 274 -9.53 8.29 -11.99
N ASN A 275 -8.95 7.08 -12.02
CA ASN A 275 -8.86 6.30 -13.26
C ASN A 275 -10.20 5.73 -13.72
N LEU A 276 -11.05 5.31 -12.77
CA LEU A 276 -12.28 4.56 -13.05
C LEU A 276 -13.53 5.43 -13.15
N VAL A 277 -13.52 6.62 -12.53
CA VAL A 277 -14.71 7.47 -12.37
C VAL A 277 -14.55 8.84 -13.02
N LEU A 278 -13.32 9.35 -13.13
CA LEU A 278 -13.05 10.69 -13.67
C LEU A 278 -12.29 10.58 -15.00
N SER A 279 -12.57 11.51 -15.92
CA SER A 279 -11.76 11.68 -17.13
C SER A 279 -10.58 12.60 -16.84
N GLY A 280 -9.40 12.29 -17.38
CA GLY A 280 -8.19 13.10 -17.20
C GLY A 280 -7.00 12.57 -18.01
N LEU A 281 -5.93 13.36 -18.07
CA LEU A 281 -4.68 13.07 -18.81
C LEU A 281 -3.99 11.77 -18.36
N HIS A 282 -4.42 11.20 -17.24
CA HIS A 282 -3.88 10.00 -16.63
C HIS A 282 -4.82 8.79 -16.67
N SER A 283 -5.92 8.84 -17.42
CA SER A 283 -6.81 7.68 -17.57
C SER A 283 -6.18 6.67 -18.52
N TYR A 284 -5.56 5.63 -17.97
CA TYR A 284 -5.02 4.49 -18.73
C TYR A 284 -6.08 3.40 -18.99
N GLY A 285 -7.37 3.72 -18.83
CA GLY A 285 -8.48 2.76 -18.87
C GLY A 285 -9.57 3.04 -19.91
N ALA A 286 -9.39 4.04 -20.77
CA ALA A 286 -10.31 4.33 -21.87
C ALA A 286 -9.63 4.03 -23.21
N GLY A 287 -9.55 2.74 -23.54
CA GLY A 287 -9.17 2.22 -24.85
C GLY A 287 -9.95 0.95 -25.12
#